data_AF-A0A3B9YM37-F1
#
_entry.id   AF-A0A3B9YM37-F1
#
_cell.length_a   1.000
_cell.length_b   1.000
_cell.length_c   1.000
_cell.angle_alpha   90.00
_cell.angle_beta   90.00
_cell.angle_gamma   90.00
#
_symmetry.space_group_name_H-M   'P 1'
#
loop_
_entity.id
_entity.type
_entity.pdbx_description
1 polymer ?
#
loop_
_entity_poly.entity_id
_entity_poly.type
_entity_poly.pdbx_seq_one_letter_code
_entity_poly.pdbx_strand_id
1 'polypeptide(L)'
;MRAPWQASGVPPIPNQQPRPPWDGTFYRPHTYLWGEVIMPRGPRINLSDSYHHVVAHGNHRDKLFLDGADYRLYLRLLRHSCISYKIETLAYCLMPNHLHLLLHSKLANLSEMMKAIHYVYVQCFNRRHGCRGHLFQGRFKSRWIINESYLHEVGRYIHMNPVRAGIAQEPGDYPWSSYLGIVQSSLPKSSPLLKPFTEDAPGDFHKFTVARRDAEEDHNGWPRLACWYSAEAPARSTASAHPTQILETNQPDCDDILQEVARFFGCEGSDLTRHAPNANASPAACDARWAMLWILRNSTILTLFEIASRLGYKSIQVAVNTLARADAKLKCDPAFSAKITGILSKIDASKCNVPQV
;
A
#
# COMPACT_ATOMS: atom_id res chain seq x y z
N MET A 1 -34.39 -58.06 8.58
CA MET A 1 -34.37 -56.58 8.42
C MET A 1 -32.96 -56.13 8.75
N ARG A 2 -32.11 -55.50 7.95
CA ARG A 2 -32.11 -54.90 6.59
C ARG A 2 -30.80 -55.32 5.90
N ALA A 3 -30.82 -55.39 4.57
CA ALA A 3 -29.73 -55.87 3.71
C ALA A 3 -28.48 -54.94 3.69
N PRO A 4 -27.28 -55.48 3.42
CA PRO A 4 -26.09 -54.67 3.16
C PRO A 4 -26.13 -54.04 1.76
N TRP A 5 -25.69 -52.78 1.67
CA TRP A 5 -25.65 -52.00 0.44
C TRP A 5 -24.66 -52.58 -0.57
N GLN A 6 -25.16 -52.90 -1.77
CA GLN A 6 -24.35 -53.24 -2.94
C GLN A 6 -23.67 -51.98 -3.48
N ALA A 7 -22.34 -52.04 -3.64
CA ALA A 7 -21.58 -51.01 -4.34
C ALA A 7 -21.86 -51.12 -5.85
N SER A 8 -22.51 -50.11 -6.41
CA SER A 8 -22.65 -49.94 -7.85
C SER A 8 -21.29 -49.65 -8.49
N GLY A 9 -21.01 -50.36 -9.59
CA GLY A 9 -19.70 -50.43 -10.24
C GLY A 9 -19.17 -49.09 -10.74
N VAL A 10 -17.91 -48.81 -10.40
CA VAL A 10 -17.06 -47.81 -11.05
C VAL A 10 -16.49 -48.45 -12.32
N PRO A 11 -16.60 -47.82 -13.51
CA PRO A 11 -16.00 -48.38 -14.72
C PRO A 11 -14.46 -48.33 -14.63
N PRO A 12 -13.74 -49.31 -15.20
CA PRO A 12 -12.28 -49.39 -15.11
C PRO A 12 -11.60 -48.23 -15.84
N ILE A 13 -10.60 -47.63 -15.20
CA ILE A 13 -9.72 -46.62 -15.77
C ILE A 13 -8.85 -47.28 -16.86
N PRO A 14 -8.75 -46.74 -18.09
CA PRO A 14 -7.92 -47.35 -19.12
C PRO A 14 -6.43 -47.21 -18.80
N ASN A 15 -5.77 -48.37 -18.69
CA ASN A 15 -4.35 -48.65 -18.94
C ASN A 15 -3.34 -47.56 -18.54
N GLN A 16 -2.98 -47.49 -17.25
CA GLN A 16 -1.74 -46.84 -16.82
C GLN A 16 -0.57 -47.80 -17.09
N GLN A 17 0.36 -47.41 -17.95
CA GLN A 17 1.63 -48.13 -18.12
C GLN A 17 2.35 -48.24 -16.76
N PRO A 18 3.00 -49.38 -16.47
CA PRO A 18 3.72 -49.54 -15.20
C PRO A 18 4.88 -48.54 -15.13
N ARG A 19 5.00 -47.85 -13.99
CA ARG A 19 6.18 -46.99 -13.74
C ARG A 19 7.42 -47.88 -13.68
N PRO A 20 8.55 -47.46 -14.29
CA PRO A 20 9.78 -48.22 -14.18
C PRO A 20 10.26 -48.27 -12.72
N PRO A 21 10.92 -49.36 -12.30
CA PRO A 21 11.45 -49.48 -10.95
C PRO A 21 12.56 -48.43 -10.71
N TRP A 22 12.54 -47.85 -9.51
CA TRP A 22 13.52 -46.85 -9.06
C TRP A 22 14.94 -47.42 -9.13
N ASP A 23 15.86 -46.76 -9.85
CA ASP A 23 17.22 -47.26 -10.12
C ASP A 23 18.33 -46.67 -9.20
N GLY A 24 17.96 -45.90 -8.17
CA GLY A 24 18.91 -45.44 -7.16
C GLY A 24 19.98 -44.46 -7.66
N THR A 25 19.85 -43.91 -8.86
CA THR A 25 20.77 -42.85 -9.31
C THR A 25 20.39 -41.51 -8.70
N PHE A 26 21.36 -40.93 -7.98
CA PHE A 26 21.28 -39.58 -7.40
C PHE A 26 20.71 -38.60 -8.43
N TYR A 27 19.64 -37.91 -8.03
CA TYR A 27 19.06 -36.77 -8.75
C TYR A 27 20.18 -35.76 -9.02
N ARG A 28 20.80 -35.83 -10.19
CA ARG A 28 21.68 -34.78 -10.69
C ARG A 28 20.76 -33.58 -10.93
N PRO A 29 20.94 -32.45 -10.24
CA PRO A 29 20.13 -31.28 -10.53
C PRO A 29 20.48 -30.88 -11.95
N HIS A 30 19.53 -31.06 -12.87
CA HIS A 30 19.59 -30.38 -14.16
C HIS A 30 19.73 -28.89 -13.83
N THR A 31 20.90 -28.37 -14.16
CA THR A 31 21.23 -26.96 -14.20
C THR A 31 20.28 -26.27 -15.17
N TYR A 32 19.17 -25.76 -14.64
CA TYR A 32 18.33 -24.81 -15.35
C TYR A 32 19.09 -23.48 -15.39
N LEU A 33 19.67 -23.20 -16.55
CA LEU A 33 20.10 -21.89 -17.00
C LEU A 33 18.87 -20.98 -17.18
N TRP A 34 18.28 -20.48 -16.10
CA TRP A 34 17.47 -19.26 -16.08
C TRP A 34 17.58 -18.63 -14.70
N GLY A 35 18.19 -17.45 -14.64
CA GLY A 35 18.32 -16.62 -13.45
C GLY A 35 16.99 -16.01 -13.01
N GLU A 36 16.01 -16.85 -12.68
CA GLU A 36 14.88 -16.42 -11.88
C GLU A 36 15.33 -16.35 -10.42
N VAL A 37 15.73 -15.15 -10.02
CA VAL A 37 15.79 -14.77 -8.60
C VAL A 37 14.51 -15.28 -7.96
N ILE A 38 14.60 -16.17 -6.97
CA ILE A 38 13.51 -16.44 -6.04
C ILE A 38 13.17 -15.07 -5.46
N MET A 39 12.17 -14.39 -6.01
CA MET A 39 11.80 -13.06 -5.57
C MET A 39 10.97 -13.24 -4.30
N PRO A 40 11.52 -13.03 -3.10
CA PRO A 40 10.66 -12.86 -1.93
C PRO A 40 9.64 -11.77 -2.28
N ARG A 41 8.37 -12.00 -1.94
CA ARG A 41 7.31 -11.02 -2.19
C ARG A 41 7.76 -9.66 -1.67
N GLY A 42 7.65 -8.63 -2.52
CA GLY A 42 8.13 -7.29 -2.21
C GLY A 42 7.69 -6.82 -0.80
N PRO A 43 8.56 -6.11 -0.07
CA PRO A 43 8.22 -5.57 1.23
C PRO A 43 7.02 -4.64 1.11
N ARG A 44 6.12 -4.66 2.09
CA ARG A 44 5.02 -3.70 2.12
C ARG A 44 5.60 -2.32 2.40
N ILE A 45 5.06 -1.32 1.71
CA ILE A 45 5.32 0.09 2.04
C ILE A 45 4.84 0.30 3.48
N ASN A 46 5.76 0.64 4.37
CA ASN A 46 5.49 0.89 5.77
C ASN A 46 6.19 2.20 6.12
N LEU A 47 5.48 3.31 5.91
CA LEU A 47 6.00 4.66 6.10
C LEU A 47 5.36 5.26 7.36
N SER A 48 6.11 6.10 8.07
CA SER A 48 5.54 6.91 9.14
C SER A 48 4.61 7.97 8.54
N ASP A 49 3.63 8.40 9.34
CA ASP A 49 2.63 9.39 8.96
C ASP A 49 1.99 9.13 7.58
N SER A 50 1.46 7.92 7.38
CA SER A 50 0.95 7.49 6.07
C SER A 50 -0.43 6.85 6.13
N TYR A 51 -1.21 7.07 5.07
CA TYR A 51 -2.57 6.55 4.92
C TYR A 51 -2.58 5.26 4.10
N HIS A 52 -3.38 4.28 4.52
CA HIS A 52 -3.41 2.95 3.94
C HIS A 52 -4.83 2.44 3.75
N HIS A 53 -5.12 1.95 2.56
CA HIS A 53 -6.27 1.10 2.31
C HIS A 53 -5.88 -0.36 2.52
N VAL A 54 -6.33 -0.95 3.62
CA VAL A 54 -6.05 -2.34 3.99
C VAL A 54 -7.21 -3.23 3.62
N VAL A 55 -6.89 -4.38 3.03
CA VAL A 55 -7.87 -5.42 2.67
C VAL A 55 -7.39 -6.81 3.06
N ALA A 56 -8.29 -7.59 3.65
CA ALA A 56 -8.05 -9.00 3.95
C ALA A 56 -9.27 -9.83 3.56
N HIS A 57 -9.03 -11.01 2.98
CA HIS A 57 -10.06 -11.91 2.49
C HIS A 57 -10.02 -13.24 3.25
N GLY A 58 -11.19 -13.85 3.40
CA GLY A 58 -11.33 -15.24 3.83
C GLY A 58 -10.67 -16.19 2.84
N ASN A 59 -10.09 -17.26 3.38
CA ASN A 59 -9.55 -18.34 2.57
C ASN A 59 -10.67 -18.93 1.71
N HIS A 60 -10.40 -19.28 0.45
CA HIS A 60 -11.43 -19.73 -0.51
C HIS A 60 -12.64 -18.79 -0.70
N ARG A 61 -12.50 -17.49 -0.35
CA ARG A 61 -13.60 -16.52 -0.28
C ARG A 61 -14.70 -16.90 0.73
N ASP A 62 -14.37 -17.77 1.67
CA ASP A 62 -15.24 -18.13 2.78
C ASP A 62 -15.51 -16.94 3.69
N LYS A 63 -16.58 -17.07 4.49
CA LYS A 63 -16.97 -16.05 5.45
C LYS A 63 -15.90 -15.92 6.54
N LEU A 64 -15.41 -14.71 6.71
CA LEU A 64 -14.65 -14.29 7.89
C LEU A 64 -15.56 -14.12 9.10
N PHE A 65 -16.80 -13.67 8.87
CA PHE A 65 -17.77 -13.40 9.93
C PHE A 65 -19.03 -14.25 9.72
N LEU A 66 -19.31 -15.15 10.66
CA LEU A 66 -20.48 -16.03 10.60
C LEU A 66 -21.67 -15.42 11.35
N ASP A 67 -21.41 -14.70 12.42
CA ASP A 67 -22.42 -14.08 13.27
C ASP A 67 -22.01 -12.70 13.79
N GLY A 68 -22.95 -11.99 14.42
CA GLY A 68 -22.71 -10.67 15.00
C GLY A 68 -21.60 -10.63 16.08
N ALA A 69 -21.32 -11.74 16.74
CA ALA A 69 -20.25 -11.80 17.74
C ALA A 69 -18.86 -11.83 17.09
N ASP A 70 -18.71 -12.39 15.89
CA ASP A 70 -17.48 -12.30 15.10
C ASP A 70 -17.16 -10.86 14.71
N TYR A 71 -18.16 -10.13 14.21
CA TYR A 71 -17.99 -8.72 13.86
C TYR A 71 -17.60 -7.87 15.09
N ARG A 72 -18.32 -8.02 16.20
CA ARG A 72 -18.03 -7.30 17.45
C ARG A 72 -16.67 -7.66 18.04
N LEU A 73 -16.23 -8.91 17.90
CA LEU A 73 -14.90 -9.32 18.33
C LEU A 73 -13.83 -8.60 17.50
N TYR A 74 -13.97 -8.60 16.16
CA TYR A 74 -12.99 -7.96 15.29
C TYR A 74 -12.91 -6.45 15.54
N LEU A 75 -14.04 -5.75 15.70
CA LEU A 75 -14.06 -4.33 16.01
C LEU A 75 -13.41 -4.02 17.37
N ARG A 76 -13.58 -4.88 18.38
CA ARG A 76 -12.89 -4.75 19.67
C ARG A 76 -11.38 -4.89 19.52
N LEU A 77 -10.92 -5.89 18.76
CA LEU A 77 -9.50 -6.08 18.48
C LEU A 77 -8.90 -4.91 17.70
N LEU A 78 -9.62 -4.41 16.69
CA LEU A 78 -9.23 -3.23 15.92
C LEU A 78 -9.06 -2.01 16.83
N ARG A 79 -10.08 -1.69 17.64
CA ARG A 79 -10.03 -0.56 18.57
C ARG A 79 -8.85 -0.65 19.54
N HIS A 80 -8.65 -1.82 20.18
CA HIS A 80 -7.55 -2.01 21.12
C HIS A 80 -6.19 -1.85 20.43
N SER A 81 -6.04 -2.45 19.24
CA SER A 81 -4.79 -2.38 18.48
C SER A 81 -4.51 -0.97 17.97
N CYS A 82 -5.51 -0.21 17.54
CA CYS A 82 -5.35 1.20 17.17
C CYS A 82 -4.70 2.02 18.29
N ILE A 83 -5.13 1.80 19.54
CA ILE A 83 -4.55 2.47 20.72
C ILE A 83 -3.09 2.02 20.93
N SER A 84 -2.84 0.70 20.98
CA SER A 84 -1.51 0.16 21.26
C SER A 84 -0.47 0.53 20.20
N TYR A 85 -0.88 0.59 18.93
CA TYR A 85 0.00 0.87 17.80
C TYR A 85 -0.04 2.33 17.35
N LYS A 86 -0.82 3.20 17.99
CA LYS A 86 -0.99 4.62 17.60
C LYS A 86 -1.41 4.77 16.13
N ILE A 87 -2.36 3.94 15.71
CA ILE A 87 -2.94 3.95 14.36
C ILE A 87 -4.37 4.46 14.47
N GLU A 88 -4.72 5.43 13.64
CA GLU A 88 -6.08 5.96 13.60
C GLU A 88 -6.90 5.24 12.52
N THR A 89 -8.17 4.96 12.82
CA THR A 89 -9.11 4.42 11.84
C THR A 89 -9.97 5.55 11.30
N LEU A 90 -9.88 5.81 9.99
CA LEU A 90 -10.69 6.82 9.31
C LEU A 90 -12.01 6.25 8.79
N ALA A 91 -11.96 5.02 8.26
CA ALA A 91 -13.15 4.30 7.81
C ALA A 91 -12.96 2.78 7.89
N TYR A 92 -14.05 2.04 8.05
CA TYR A 92 -14.03 0.58 7.92
C TYR A 92 -15.33 0.03 7.33
N CYS A 93 -15.25 -1.14 6.71
CA CYS A 93 -16.37 -1.99 6.35
C CYS A 93 -15.96 -3.45 6.48
N LEU A 94 -16.64 -4.20 7.35
CA LEU A 94 -16.44 -5.63 7.53
C LEU A 94 -17.51 -6.37 6.71
N MET A 95 -17.12 -6.92 5.56
CA MET A 95 -18.01 -7.72 4.70
C MET A 95 -17.99 -9.19 5.15
N PRO A 96 -18.98 -10.03 4.81
CA PRO A 96 -19.01 -11.41 5.29
C PRO A 96 -17.73 -12.20 5.01
N ASN A 97 -17.10 -12.05 3.84
CA ASN A 97 -15.92 -12.80 3.40
C ASN A 97 -14.64 -11.96 3.25
N HIS A 98 -14.68 -10.66 3.53
CA HIS A 98 -13.50 -9.80 3.45
C HIS A 98 -13.69 -8.53 4.29
N LEU A 99 -12.66 -7.74 4.45
CA LEU A 99 -12.72 -6.47 5.17
C LEU A 99 -11.96 -5.38 4.42
N HIS A 100 -12.43 -4.15 4.57
CA HIS A 100 -11.73 -2.95 4.14
C HIS A 100 -11.53 -2.00 5.32
N LEU A 101 -10.30 -1.51 5.49
CA LEU A 101 -9.94 -0.51 6.50
C LEU A 101 -9.21 0.65 5.84
N LEU A 102 -9.54 1.87 6.22
CA LEU A 102 -8.77 3.07 5.90
C LEU A 102 -8.07 3.54 7.18
N LEU A 103 -6.74 3.40 7.20
CA LEU A 103 -5.93 3.57 8.40
C LEU A 103 -4.87 4.64 8.21
N HIS A 104 -4.60 5.43 9.25
CA HIS A 104 -3.48 6.36 9.31
C HIS A 104 -2.44 5.83 10.29
N SER A 105 -1.29 5.39 9.77
CA SER A 105 -0.18 4.87 10.57
C SER A 105 0.83 5.96 10.86
N LYS A 106 0.98 6.32 12.14
CA LYS A 106 1.93 7.35 12.57
C LYS A 106 3.37 6.82 12.65
N LEU A 107 3.55 5.56 13.02
CA LEU A 107 4.85 4.99 13.39
C LEU A 107 5.36 3.88 12.46
N ALA A 108 4.82 3.74 11.24
CA ALA A 108 5.21 2.66 10.32
C ALA A 108 5.12 1.26 10.96
N ASN A 109 4.02 0.95 11.63
CA ASN A 109 3.82 -0.29 12.38
C ASN A 109 2.51 -1.02 12.00
N LEU A 110 2.05 -0.78 10.77
CA LEU A 110 0.80 -1.33 10.26
C LEU A 110 0.82 -2.87 10.19
N SER A 111 1.96 -3.44 9.81
CA SER A 111 2.09 -4.90 9.64
C SER A 111 2.01 -5.64 10.97
N GLU A 112 2.57 -5.05 12.02
CA GLU A 112 2.58 -5.53 13.38
C GLU A 112 1.17 -5.49 13.99
N MET A 113 0.48 -4.36 13.82
CA MET A 113 -0.92 -4.21 14.24
C MET A 113 -1.81 -5.27 13.59
N MET A 114 -1.75 -5.40 12.26
CA MET A 114 -2.58 -6.35 11.51
C MET A 114 -2.25 -7.79 11.87
N LYS A 115 -0.97 -8.12 12.10
CA LYS A 115 -0.55 -9.46 12.57
C LYS A 115 -1.17 -9.76 13.93
N ALA A 116 -1.14 -8.82 14.87
CA ALA A 116 -1.72 -8.99 16.20
C ALA A 116 -3.24 -9.22 16.14
N ILE A 117 -3.97 -8.39 15.38
CA ILE A 117 -5.42 -8.54 15.19
C ILE A 117 -5.76 -9.91 14.60
N HIS A 118 -5.13 -10.26 13.47
CA HIS A 118 -5.44 -11.50 12.76
C HIS A 118 -5.08 -12.73 13.59
N TYR A 119 -3.96 -12.70 14.31
CA TYR A 119 -3.55 -13.81 15.18
C TYR A 119 -4.62 -14.12 16.24
N VAL A 120 -5.04 -13.11 17.01
CA VAL A 120 -6.03 -13.30 18.08
C VAL A 120 -7.40 -13.66 17.50
N TYR A 121 -7.81 -12.99 16.42
CA TYR A 121 -9.11 -13.23 15.79
C TYR A 121 -9.25 -14.68 15.29
N VAL A 122 -8.26 -15.20 14.57
CA VAL A 122 -8.29 -16.58 14.04
C VAL A 122 -8.38 -17.61 15.16
N GLN A 123 -7.65 -17.40 16.26
CA GLN A 123 -7.73 -18.31 17.41
C GLN A 123 -9.12 -18.34 18.04
N CYS A 124 -9.71 -17.17 18.25
CA CYS A 124 -11.06 -17.07 18.79
C CYS A 124 -12.12 -17.64 17.84
N PHE A 125 -12.01 -17.35 16.55
CA PHE A 125 -12.91 -17.87 15.51
C PHE A 125 -12.87 -19.40 15.46
N ASN A 126 -11.68 -19.98 15.34
CA ASN A 126 -11.49 -21.44 15.28
C ASN A 126 -12.01 -22.12 16.54
N ARG A 127 -11.81 -21.53 17.73
CA ARG A 127 -12.34 -22.07 18.98
C ARG A 127 -13.87 -22.03 19.03
N ARG A 128 -14.48 -20.92 18.61
CA ARG A 128 -15.94 -20.73 18.67
C ARG A 128 -16.69 -21.61 17.67
N HIS A 129 -16.10 -21.83 16.49
CA HIS A 129 -16.75 -22.51 15.38
C HIS A 129 -16.23 -23.94 15.13
N GLY A 130 -15.34 -24.44 16.00
CA GLY A 130 -14.76 -25.78 15.89
C GLY A 130 -13.85 -25.98 14.67
N CYS A 131 -13.40 -24.90 14.02
CA CYS A 131 -12.56 -24.95 12.83
C CYS A 131 -11.07 -25.13 13.20
N ARG A 132 -10.27 -25.52 12.20
CA ARG A 132 -8.80 -25.62 12.30
C ARG A 132 -8.15 -25.02 11.04
N GLY A 133 -6.92 -24.53 11.19
CA GLY A 133 -6.14 -24.03 10.05
C GLY A 133 -6.34 -22.54 9.76
N HIS A 134 -6.09 -22.17 8.50
CA HIS A 134 -6.08 -20.78 8.03
C HIS A 134 -7.48 -20.26 7.76
N LEU A 135 -7.84 -19.13 8.39
CA LEU A 135 -9.07 -18.41 8.12
C LEU A 135 -8.93 -17.39 6.98
N PHE A 136 -7.81 -16.67 6.94
CA PHE A 136 -7.52 -15.70 5.89
C PHE A 136 -6.82 -16.37 4.71
N GLN A 137 -7.07 -15.90 3.48
CA GLN A 137 -6.40 -16.36 2.25
C GLN A 137 -4.88 -16.13 2.30
N GLY A 138 -4.43 -15.27 3.19
CA GLY A 138 -3.03 -15.06 3.50
C GLY A 138 -2.82 -13.73 4.18
N ARG A 139 -1.68 -13.12 3.85
CA ARG A 139 -1.31 -11.77 4.27
C ARG A 139 -2.34 -10.73 3.80
N PHE A 140 -2.68 -9.77 4.67
CA PHE A 140 -3.44 -8.59 4.25
C PHE A 140 -2.72 -7.82 3.12
N LYS A 141 -3.51 -7.24 2.22
CA LYS A 141 -3.06 -6.29 1.20
C LYS A 141 -3.15 -4.87 1.77
N SER A 142 -2.22 -3.99 1.39
CA SER A 142 -2.25 -2.58 1.75
C SER A 142 -1.86 -1.74 0.54
N ARG A 143 -2.62 -0.68 0.24
CA ARG A 143 -2.25 0.35 -0.72
C ARG A 143 -2.00 1.66 0.02
N TRP A 144 -0.81 2.22 -0.15
CA TRP A 144 -0.47 3.54 0.36
C TRP A 144 -1.25 4.62 -0.42
N ILE A 145 -1.76 5.61 0.31
CA ILE A 145 -2.55 6.73 -0.20
C ILE A 145 -1.72 8.01 0.00
N ILE A 146 -1.54 8.74 -1.08
CA ILE A 146 -0.72 9.97 -1.13
C ILE A 146 -1.61 11.18 -1.38
N ASN A 147 -2.56 11.03 -2.29
CA ASN A 147 -3.45 12.09 -2.71
C ASN A 147 -4.67 12.15 -1.76
N GLU A 148 -4.95 13.35 -1.25
CA GLU A 148 -6.13 13.65 -0.43
C GLU A 148 -7.43 13.33 -1.20
N SER A 149 -7.53 13.64 -2.50
CA SER A 149 -8.72 13.28 -3.29
C SER A 149 -8.93 11.76 -3.38
N TYR A 150 -7.85 10.99 -3.44
CA TYR A 150 -7.92 9.52 -3.43
C TYR A 150 -8.31 8.98 -2.05
N LEU A 151 -7.91 9.64 -0.96
CA LEU A 151 -8.33 9.31 0.40
C LEU A 151 -9.86 9.32 0.53
N HIS A 152 -10.51 10.37 0.03
CA HIS A 152 -11.97 10.50 0.07
C HIS A 152 -12.67 9.45 -0.78
N GLU A 153 -12.18 9.18 -2.00
CA GLU A 153 -12.74 8.14 -2.86
C GLU A 153 -12.60 6.74 -2.27
N VAL A 154 -11.49 6.45 -1.58
CA VAL A 154 -11.34 5.20 -0.83
C VAL A 154 -12.36 5.15 0.31
N GLY A 155 -12.57 6.25 1.04
CA GLY A 155 -13.62 6.32 2.08
C GLY A 155 -15.00 5.97 1.51
N ARG A 156 -15.41 6.65 0.43
CA ARG A 156 -16.66 6.36 -0.29
C ARG A 156 -16.75 4.91 -0.76
N TYR A 157 -15.70 4.39 -1.36
CA TYR A 157 -15.66 2.99 -1.82
C TYR A 157 -15.93 2.03 -0.66
N ILE A 158 -15.25 2.22 0.47
CA ILE A 158 -15.40 1.36 1.65
C ILE A 158 -16.87 1.33 2.12
N HIS A 159 -17.55 2.47 2.17
CA HIS A 159 -18.95 2.53 2.60
C HIS A 159 -19.94 2.05 1.54
N MET A 160 -19.60 2.13 0.25
CA MET A 160 -20.44 1.64 -0.84
C MET A 160 -20.31 0.14 -1.11
N ASN A 161 -19.33 -0.56 -0.51
CA ASN A 161 -19.12 -1.99 -0.72
C ASN A 161 -20.37 -2.86 -0.44
N PRO A 162 -21.08 -2.68 0.68
CA PRO A 162 -22.30 -3.44 0.97
C PRO A 162 -23.38 -3.28 -0.10
N VAL A 163 -23.54 -2.05 -0.62
CA VAL A 163 -24.51 -1.74 -1.67
C VAL A 163 -24.11 -2.37 -2.99
N ARG A 164 -22.84 -2.26 -3.38
CA ARG A 164 -22.29 -2.88 -4.60
C ARG A 164 -22.40 -4.41 -4.59
N ALA A 165 -22.24 -5.01 -3.41
CA ALA A 165 -22.38 -6.45 -3.23
C ALA A 165 -23.85 -6.91 -3.16
N GLY A 166 -24.83 -6.00 -3.22
CA GLY A 166 -26.25 -6.31 -3.12
C GLY A 166 -26.70 -6.76 -1.71
N ILE A 167 -25.90 -6.48 -0.67
CA ILE A 167 -26.19 -6.85 0.72
C ILE A 167 -27.08 -5.80 1.40
N ALA A 168 -26.99 -4.55 0.95
CA ALA A 168 -27.72 -3.41 1.48
C ALA A 168 -28.26 -2.55 0.32
N GLN A 169 -29.36 -1.83 0.53
CA GLN A 169 -29.88 -0.88 -0.47
C GLN A 169 -29.15 0.46 -0.38
N GLU A 170 -28.88 0.90 0.86
CA GLU A 170 -28.11 2.09 1.15
C GLU A 170 -26.92 1.79 2.09
N PRO A 171 -25.86 2.62 2.10
CA PRO A 171 -24.73 2.41 3.01
C PRO A 171 -25.14 2.41 4.50
N GLY A 172 -26.22 3.12 4.83
CA GLY A 172 -26.79 3.19 6.18
C GLY A 172 -27.42 1.89 6.67
N ASP A 173 -27.85 1.02 5.77
CA ASP A 173 -28.50 -0.25 6.13
C ASP A 173 -27.50 -1.31 6.62
N TYR A 174 -26.20 -1.08 6.40
CA TYR A 174 -25.16 -2.04 6.74
C TYR A 174 -24.47 -1.69 8.07
N PRO A 175 -24.77 -2.42 9.18
CA PRO A 175 -24.33 -2.04 10.52
C PRO A 175 -22.85 -2.29 10.78
N TRP A 176 -22.18 -3.07 9.93
CA TRP A 176 -20.77 -3.46 10.11
C TRP A 176 -19.80 -2.56 9.33
N SER A 177 -20.22 -1.32 9.08
CA SER A 177 -19.39 -0.26 8.52
C SER A 177 -19.32 0.94 9.45
N SER A 178 -18.31 1.79 9.26
CA SER A 178 -18.18 3.05 10.01
C SER A 178 -19.11 4.15 9.50
N TYR A 179 -19.90 3.88 8.45
CA TYR A 179 -20.69 4.89 7.75
C TYR A 179 -21.65 5.62 8.69
N LEU A 180 -22.47 4.88 9.44
CA LEU A 180 -23.41 5.47 10.39
C LEU A 180 -22.70 6.32 11.45
N GLY A 181 -21.55 5.87 11.96
CA GLY A 181 -20.77 6.64 12.93
C GLY A 181 -20.23 7.97 12.37
N ILE A 182 -20.02 8.04 11.05
CA ILE A 182 -19.64 9.27 10.33
C ILE A 182 -20.87 10.17 10.12
N VAL A 183 -21.95 9.64 9.54
CA VAL A 183 -23.11 10.45 9.15
C VAL A 183 -24.05 10.82 10.31
N GLN A 184 -24.00 10.10 11.44
CA GLN A 184 -24.80 10.38 12.64
C GLN A 184 -24.01 11.12 13.73
N SER A 185 -22.81 11.63 13.39
CA SER A 185 -21.91 12.39 14.26
C SER A 185 -21.52 11.71 15.58
N SER A 186 -20.44 10.92 15.51
CA SER A 186 -19.63 10.52 16.68
C SER A 186 -18.11 10.71 16.45
N LEU A 187 -17.70 11.10 15.25
CA LEU A 187 -16.29 11.31 14.90
C LEU A 187 -15.89 12.78 15.05
N PRO A 188 -14.65 13.07 15.49
CA PRO A 188 -14.15 14.43 15.55
C PRO A 188 -14.15 15.05 14.14
N LYS A 189 -14.66 16.27 14.03
CA LYS A 189 -14.64 17.07 12.78
C LYS A 189 -13.22 17.29 12.21
N SER A 190 -12.18 17.00 12.98
CA SER A 190 -10.77 17.07 12.59
C SER A 190 -10.25 15.84 11.81
N SER A 191 -11.09 14.83 11.55
CA SER A 191 -10.68 13.66 10.75
C SER A 191 -10.23 14.09 9.34
N PRO A 192 -9.06 13.65 8.84
CA PRO A 192 -8.63 13.90 7.46
C PRO A 192 -9.66 13.49 6.42
N LEU A 193 -10.46 12.45 6.68
CA LEU A 193 -11.52 12.02 5.77
C LEU A 193 -12.65 13.06 5.66
N LEU A 194 -12.88 13.86 6.70
CA LEU A 194 -13.96 14.84 6.75
C LEU A 194 -13.53 16.27 6.44
N LYS A 195 -12.22 16.51 6.32
CA LYS A 195 -11.63 17.84 6.13
C LYS A 195 -12.17 18.66 4.94
N PRO A 196 -12.53 18.08 3.77
CA PRO A 196 -13.11 18.84 2.67
C PRO A 196 -14.56 19.27 2.90
N PHE A 197 -15.24 18.71 3.90
CA PHE A 197 -16.64 19.00 4.17
C PHE A 197 -16.72 20.06 5.26
N THR A 198 -17.43 21.15 4.96
CA THR A 198 -17.32 22.43 5.66
C THR A 198 -18.06 22.44 7.01
N GLU A 199 -19.37 22.70 7.00
CA GLU A 199 -20.18 22.99 8.18
C GLU A 199 -21.14 21.83 8.53
N ASP A 200 -21.68 21.15 7.52
CA ASP A 200 -22.48 19.93 7.61
C ASP A 200 -21.68 18.71 7.13
N ALA A 201 -20.51 18.48 7.74
CA ALA A 201 -19.62 17.39 7.36
C ALA A 201 -20.31 16.01 7.24
N PRO A 202 -21.26 15.63 8.13
CA PRO A 202 -22.00 14.38 7.99
C PRO A 202 -22.94 14.35 6.78
N GLY A 203 -23.72 15.41 6.53
CA GLY A 203 -24.64 15.49 5.40
C GLY A 203 -23.95 15.62 4.05
N ASP A 204 -22.85 16.36 3.99
CA ASP A 204 -22.06 16.50 2.76
C ASP A 204 -21.26 15.23 2.45
N PHE A 205 -20.77 14.52 3.48
CA PHE A 205 -20.17 13.20 3.29
C PHE A 205 -21.19 12.17 2.80
N HIS A 206 -22.43 12.21 3.31
CA HIS A 206 -23.52 11.37 2.81
C HIS A 206 -23.73 11.62 1.32
N LYS A 207 -23.98 12.87 0.91
CA LYS A 207 -24.16 13.27 -0.50
C LYS A 207 -22.99 12.81 -1.37
N PHE A 208 -21.75 13.02 -0.90
CA PHE A 208 -20.55 12.56 -1.59
C PHE A 208 -20.51 11.04 -1.76
N THR A 209 -20.85 10.28 -0.71
CA THR A 209 -20.80 8.81 -0.72
C THR A 209 -21.82 8.23 -1.69
N VAL A 210 -23.07 8.70 -1.63
CA VAL A 210 -24.18 8.19 -2.45
C VAL A 210 -24.19 8.74 -3.88
N ALA A 211 -23.44 9.83 -4.14
CA ALA A 211 -23.30 10.35 -5.50
C ALA A 211 -22.81 9.24 -6.43
N ARG A 212 -23.62 8.93 -7.44
CA ARG A 212 -23.25 8.01 -8.51
C ARG A 212 -22.09 8.64 -9.27
N ARG A 213 -20.94 7.97 -9.23
CA ARG A 213 -19.82 8.20 -10.15
C ARG A 213 -19.53 6.85 -10.75
N ASP A 214 -19.86 6.69 -12.03
CA ASP A 214 -19.48 5.51 -12.79
C ASP A 214 -17.95 5.56 -12.95
N ALA A 215 -17.22 4.71 -12.23
CA ALA A 215 -15.79 4.52 -12.44
C ALA A 215 -15.36 3.15 -11.92
N GLU A 216 -15.07 2.31 -12.91
CA GLU A 216 -14.68 0.90 -12.94
C GLU A 216 -13.69 0.48 -11.84
N GLU A 217 -13.85 -0.73 -11.32
CA GLU A 217 -12.84 -1.36 -10.46
C GLU A 217 -11.62 -1.78 -11.29
N ASP A 218 -10.42 -1.81 -10.69
CA ASP A 218 -9.28 -2.45 -11.32
C ASP A 218 -9.47 -3.98 -11.32
N HIS A 219 -8.63 -4.71 -12.05
CA HIS A 219 -8.70 -6.18 -12.13
C HIS A 219 -8.49 -6.87 -10.76
N ASN A 220 -8.15 -6.13 -9.72
CA ASN A 220 -7.96 -6.61 -8.35
C ASN A 220 -9.11 -6.19 -7.41
N GLY A 221 -10.18 -5.56 -7.93
CA GLY A 221 -11.34 -5.13 -7.14
C GLY A 221 -11.10 -3.87 -6.31
N TRP A 222 -10.23 -2.96 -6.73
CA TRP A 222 -10.07 -1.63 -6.10
C TRP A 222 -10.72 -0.53 -6.96
N PRO A 223 -11.12 0.61 -6.38
CA PRO A 223 -11.55 1.76 -7.17
C PRO A 223 -10.50 2.18 -8.22
N ARG A 224 -10.84 2.25 -9.52
CA ARG A 224 -10.08 3.06 -10.48
C ARG A 224 -10.55 4.51 -10.36
N LEU A 225 -10.10 5.20 -9.33
CA LEU A 225 -10.32 6.65 -9.24
C LEU A 225 -8.95 7.33 -9.18
N ALA A 226 -8.61 7.92 -10.33
CA ALA A 226 -7.35 8.54 -10.76
C ALA A 226 -6.18 7.58 -11.06
N CYS A 227 -6.01 7.30 -12.36
CA CYS A 227 -4.74 7.00 -13.04
C CYS A 227 -3.55 6.60 -12.15
N TRP A 228 -3.30 5.31 -12.01
CA TRP A 228 -1.90 4.88 -11.95
C TRP A 228 -1.49 4.72 -13.43
N TYR A 229 -0.66 5.62 -13.96
CA TYR A 229 -0.09 5.54 -15.31
C TYR A 229 -1.02 5.78 -16.52
N SER A 230 -1.51 7.00 -16.70
CA SER A 230 -1.65 7.53 -18.07
C SER A 230 -0.56 8.61 -18.20
N ALA A 231 0.66 8.33 -18.66
CA ALA A 231 0.95 8.10 -20.08
C ALA A 231 -0.28 8.42 -20.94
N GLU A 232 -0.39 9.68 -21.36
CA GLU A 232 -1.46 10.22 -22.21
C GLU A 232 -2.79 10.56 -21.49
N ALA A 233 -2.83 11.71 -20.81
CA ALA A 233 -4.05 12.53 -20.72
C ALA A 233 -3.71 13.90 -21.31
N PRO A 234 -4.43 14.39 -22.34
CA PRO A 234 -4.09 15.63 -23.00
C PRO A 234 -4.27 16.79 -22.04
N ALA A 235 -3.30 17.71 -22.07
CA ALA A 235 -3.38 18.99 -21.38
C ALA A 235 -4.73 19.67 -21.70
N ARG A 236 -5.66 19.64 -20.76
CA ARG A 236 -6.74 20.62 -20.69
C ARG A 236 -6.64 21.32 -19.35
N SER A 237 -6.25 22.58 -19.45
CA SER A 237 -6.26 23.54 -18.38
C SER A 237 -7.67 23.67 -17.80
N THR A 238 -7.81 23.37 -16.52
CA THR A 238 -8.74 24.12 -15.67
C THR A 238 -7.91 24.60 -14.50
N ALA A 239 -7.36 25.79 -14.67
CA ALA A 239 -6.86 26.59 -13.58
C ALA A 239 -8.02 26.86 -12.62
N SER A 240 -7.98 26.22 -11.46
CA SER A 240 -8.68 26.68 -10.26
C SER A 240 -7.59 26.95 -9.24
N ALA A 241 -7.17 28.21 -9.20
CA ALA A 241 -6.22 28.72 -8.23
C ALA A 241 -6.80 28.50 -6.81
N HIS A 242 -6.13 27.67 -6.03
CA HIS A 242 -6.17 27.80 -4.57
C HIS A 242 -4.81 28.35 -4.16
N PRO A 243 -4.77 29.45 -3.40
CA PRO A 243 -3.52 30.07 -3.00
C PRO A 243 -2.87 29.17 -1.97
N THR A 244 -1.98 28.28 -2.41
CA THR A 244 -0.94 27.78 -1.53
C THR A 244 -0.05 28.98 -1.26
N GLN A 245 -0.12 29.55 -0.06
CA GLN A 245 0.93 30.46 0.40
C GLN A 245 2.23 29.65 0.35
N ILE A 246 2.99 29.86 -0.73
CA ILE A 246 4.37 29.42 -0.86
C ILE A 246 5.10 30.25 0.18
N LEU A 247 5.40 29.65 1.33
CA LEU A 247 6.47 30.16 2.17
C LEU A 247 7.72 30.09 1.29
N GLU A 248 8.22 31.26 0.88
CA GLU A 248 9.52 31.42 0.25
C GLU A 248 10.55 30.84 1.20
N THR A 249 10.85 29.56 1.01
CA THR A 249 11.83 28.83 1.77
C THR A 249 13.04 28.70 0.88
N ASN A 250 14.19 29.10 1.41
CA ASN A 250 15.51 29.06 0.79
C ASN A 250 15.93 27.58 0.59
N GLN A 251 15.21 26.88 -0.29
CA GLN A 251 15.37 25.45 -0.56
C GLN A 251 16.37 25.23 -1.69
N PRO A 252 17.17 24.16 -1.60
CA PRO A 252 18.08 23.81 -2.67
C PRO A 252 17.27 23.32 -3.87
N ASP A 253 17.59 23.83 -5.06
CA ASP A 253 16.92 23.42 -6.29
C ASP A 253 17.19 21.92 -6.55
N CYS A 254 16.21 21.22 -7.10
CA CYS A 254 16.35 19.83 -7.50
C CYS A 254 17.50 19.64 -8.49
N ASP A 255 17.69 20.61 -9.40
CA ASP A 255 18.72 20.55 -10.42
C ASP A 255 20.12 20.77 -9.82
N ASP A 256 20.25 21.59 -8.78
CA ASP A 256 21.50 21.76 -8.03
C ASP A 256 21.89 20.47 -7.30
N ILE A 257 20.92 19.82 -6.63
CA ILE A 257 21.13 18.52 -5.99
C ILE A 257 21.52 17.48 -7.03
N LEU A 258 20.88 17.51 -8.21
CA LEU A 258 21.20 16.65 -9.34
C LEU A 258 22.66 16.77 -9.76
N GLN A 259 23.13 18.00 -9.94
CA GLN A 259 24.48 18.26 -10.35
C GLN A 259 25.52 17.86 -9.29
N GLU A 260 25.26 18.13 -8.01
CA GLU A 260 26.18 17.75 -6.94
C GLU A 260 26.27 16.24 -6.72
N VAL A 261 25.14 15.53 -6.75
CA VAL A 261 25.15 14.06 -6.67
C VAL A 261 25.88 13.47 -7.88
N ALA A 262 25.63 13.97 -9.08
CA ALA A 262 26.32 13.53 -10.29
C ALA A 262 27.85 13.68 -10.13
N ARG A 263 28.31 14.83 -9.62
CA ARG A 263 29.74 15.11 -9.37
C ARG A 263 30.36 14.16 -8.35
N PHE A 264 29.74 13.94 -7.19
CA PHE A 264 30.29 13.10 -6.12
C PHE A 264 30.37 11.61 -6.48
N PHE A 265 29.49 11.16 -7.37
CA PHE A 265 29.47 9.77 -7.83
C PHE A 265 30.19 9.56 -9.17
N GLY A 266 30.66 10.62 -9.82
CA GLY A 266 31.37 10.56 -11.09
C GLY A 266 30.49 10.02 -12.22
N CYS A 267 29.21 10.41 -12.24
CA CYS A 267 28.24 10.01 -13.26
C CYS A 267 27.66 11.24 -13.97
N GLU A 268 27.06 11.06 -15.15
CA GLU A 268 26.37 12.15 -15.82
C GLU A 268 25.00 12.40 -15.18
N GLY A 269 24.55 13.66 -15.11
CA GLY A 269 23.22 13.98 -14.57
C GLY A 269 22.07 13.27 -15.30
N SER A 270 22.26 12.96 -16.58
CA SER A 270 21.31 12.20 -17.39
C SER A 270 21.14 10.74 -16.93
N ASP A 271 22.15 10.14 -16.30
CA ASP A 271 22.09 8.78 -15.75
C ASP A 271 21.16 8.69 -14.53
N LEU A 272 20.97 9.81 -13.83
CA LEU A 272 20.14 9.91 -12.64
C LEU A 272 18.64 10.02 -12.96
N THR A 273 18.30 10.56 -14.13
CA THR A 273 16.91 10.83 -14.58
C THR A 273 16.40 9.85 -15.63
N ARG A 274 17.27 9.08 -16.31
CA ARG A 274 16.86 8.13 -17.35
C ARG A 274 15.92 7.04 -16.82
N HIS A 275 14.90 6.66 -17.57
CA HIS A 275 13.98 5.58 -17.20
C HIS A 275 14.71 4.21 -17.12
N ALA A 276 14.89 3.71 -15.90
CA ALA A 276 15.55 2.46 -15.50
C ALA A 276 17.09 2.44 -15.61
N PRO A 277 17.78 1.77 -14.66
CA PRO A 277 19.17 1.39 -14.86
C PRO A 277 19.24 0.46 -16.07
N ASN A 278 20.05 0.83 -17.06
CA ASN A 278 20.40 -0.09 -18.16
C ASN A 278 20.98 -1.37 -17.54
N ALA A 279 20.84 -2.53 -18.19
CA ALA A 279 21.55 -3.75 -17.77
C ALA A 279 23.09 -3.53 -17.71
N ASN A 280 23.57 -2.46 -18.34
CA ASN A 280 24.96 -1.99 -18.35
C ASN A 280 25.20 -0.77 -17.42
N ALA A 281 24.28 -0.40 -16.53
CA ALA A 281 24.48 0.73 -15.61
C ALA A 281 25.61 0.41 -14.62
N SER A 282 26.56 1.34 -14.47
CA SER A 282 27.66 1.15 -13.52
C SER A 282 27.13 1.07 -12.08
N PRO A 283 27.77 0.28 -11.19
CA PRO A 283 27.40 0.25 -9.78
C PRO A 283 27.35 1.65 -9.13
N ALA A 284 28.23 2.55 -9.58
CA ALA A 284 28.26 3.94 -9.16
C ALA A 284 26.99 4.73 -9.53
N ALA A 285 26.43 4.52 -10.73
CA ALA A 285 25.20 5.18 -11.16
C ALA A 285 23.96 4.69 -10.37
N CYS A 286 23.92 3.40 -10.01
CA CYS A 286 22.88 2.86 -9.12
C CYS A 286 22.95 3.49 -7.72
N ASP A 287 24.13 3.52 -7.12
CA ASP A 287 24.36 4.15 -5.82
C ASP A 287 24.03 5.65 -5.85
N ALA A 288 24.40 6.35 -6.92
CA ALA A 288 24.10 7.77 -7.10
C ALA A 288 22.58 8.04 -7.14
N ARG A 289 21.79 7.17 -7.79
CA ARG A 289 20.32 7.29 -7.80
C ARG A 289 19.69 7.01 -6.45
N TRP A 290 20.30 6.13 -5.66
CA TRP A 290 19.84 5.84 -4.31
C TRP A 290 20.12 7.04 -3.40
N ALA A 291 21.33 7.61 -3.47
CA ALA A 291 21.71 8.83 -2.78
C ALA A 291 20.83 10.02 -3.18
N MET A 292 20.58 10.19 -4.48
CA MET A 292 19.71 11.23 -5.03
C MET A 292 18.32 11.21 -4.41
N LEU A 293 17.66 10.05 -4.49
CA LEU A 293 16.30 9.88 -3.99
C LEU A 293 16.24 10.14 -2.48
N TRP A 294 17.25 9.70 -1.75
CA TRP A 294 17.35 9.89 -0.31
C TRP A 294 17.58 11.36 0.06
N ILE A 295 18.49 12.06 -0.61
CA ILE A 295 18.78 13.47 -0.36
C ILE A 295 17.56 14.33 -0.69
N LEU A 296 16.94 14.16 -1.86
CA LEU A 296 15.74 14.91 -2.22
C LEU A 296 14.62 14.70 -1.21
N ARG A 297 14.45 13.48 -0.69
CA ARG A 297 13.43 13.16 0.31
C ARG A 297 13.69 13.82 1.67
N ASN A 298 14.95 14.05 2.03
CA ASN A 298 15.33 14.57 3.35
C ASN A 298 15.72 16.06 3.34
N SER A 299 15.97 16.65 2.16
CA SER A 299 16.45 18.03 2.02
C SER A 299 15.47 18.98 1.33
N THR A 300 14.32 18.47 0.87
CA THR A 300 13.28 19.27 0.21
C THR A 300 11.89 18.96 0.81
N ILE A 301 10.91 19.84 0.60
CA ILE A 301 9.51 19.59 0.99
C ILE A 301 8.76 18.69 0.01
N LEU A 302 9.44 18.24 -1.04
CA LEU A 302 8.82 17.49 -2.12
C LEU A 302 8.30 16.15 -1.62
N THR A 303 7.09 15.83 -2.05
CA THR A 303 6.51 14.52 -1.86
C THR A 303 7.35 13.48 -2.58
N LEU A 304 7.37 12.24 -2.07
CA LEU A 304 8.06 11.13 -2.75
C LEU A 304 7.52 10.92 -4.17
N PHE A 305 6.27 11.31 -4.43
CA PHE A 305 5.66 11.29 -5.75
C PHE A 305 6.27 12.31 -6.70
N GLU A 306 6.42 13.57 -6.29
CA GLU A 306 7.07 14.61 -7.09
C GLU A 306 8.52 14.23 -7.39
N ILE A 307 9.24 13.73 -6.38
CA ILE A 307 10.62 13.25 -6.54
C ILE A 307 10.67 12.07 -7.52
N ALA A 308 9.81 11.06 -7.34
CA ALA A 308 9.77 9.88 -8.21
C ALA A 308 9.44 10.25 -9.67
N SER A 309 8.55 11.22 -9.88
CA SER A 309 8.16 11.71 -11.19
C SER A 309 9.32 12.45 -11.88
N ARG A 310 9.99 13.35 -11.15
CA ARG A 310 11.18 14.08 -11.66
C ARG A 310 12.34 13.15 -12.01
N LEU A 311 12.54 12.09 -11.23
CA LEU A 311 13.62 11.13 -11.45
C LEU A 311 13.27 9.98 -12.43
N GLY A 312 12.08 10.02 -13.05
CA GLY A 312 11.68 9.02 -14.03
C GLY A 312 11.51 7.61 -13.43
N TYR A 313 10.88 7.47 -12.26
CA TYR A 313 10.56 6.14 -11.72
C TYR A 313 9.31 5.54 -12.37
N LYS A 314 9.37 4.23 -12.68
CA LYS A 314 8.27 3.43 -13.29
C LYS A 314 7.15 3.08 -12.32
N SER A 315 7.32 3.32 -11.03
CA SER A 315 6.23 3.43 -10.07
C SER A 315 6.78 3.96 -8.76
N ILE A 316 5.89 4.48 -7.93
CA ILE A 316 6.28 4.92 -6.60
C ILE A 316 6.76 3.77 -5.71
N GLN A 317 6.33 2.54 -5.98
CA GLN A 317 6.85 1.35 -5.31
C GLN A 317 8.34 1.15 -5.62
N VAL A 318 8.77 1.44 -6.85
CA VAL A 318 10.19 1.39 -7.21
C VAL A 318 10.97 2.46 -6.42
N ALA A 319 10.43 3.67 -6.30
CA ALA A 319 11.04 4.72 -5.50
C ALA A 319 11.14 4.31 -4.02
N VAL A 320 10.06 3.81 -3.40
CA VAL A 320 10.10 3.33 -2.01
C VAL A 320 11.12 2.21 -1.82
N ASN A 321 11.19 1.24 -2.73
CA ASN A 321 12.17 0.16 -2.66
C ASN A 321 13.60 0.69 -2.79
N THR A 322 13.82 1.68 -3.65
CA THR A 322 15.11 2.36 -3.77
C THR A 322 15.47 3.14 -2.50
N LEU A 323 14.52 3.84 -1.89
CA LEU A 323 14.74 4.55 -0.64
C LEU A 323 15.14 3.58 0.49
N ALA A 324 14.43 2.46 0.61
CA ALA A 324 14.76 1.42 1.59
C ALA A 324 16.16 0.81 1.36
N ARG A 325 16.58 0.66 0.10
CA ARG A 325 17.95 0.23 -0.25
C ARG A 325 18.98 1.28 0.12
N ALA A 326 18.68 2.57 -0.11
CA ALA A 326 19.53 3.69 0.30
C ALA A 326 19.71 3.71 1.83
N ASP A 327 18.62 3.59 2.60
CA ASP A 327 18.65 3.56 4.06
C ASP A 327 19.43 2.35 4.60
N ALA A 328 19.26 1.18 4.00
CA ALA A 328 20.01 -0.01 4.36
C ALA A 328 21.52 0.17 4.07
N LYS A 329 21.86 0.74 2.90
CA LYS A 329 23.24 0.98 2.50
C LYS A 329 23.92 2.04 3.38
N LEU A 330 23.23 3.12 3.74
CA LEU A 330 23.71 4.15 4.68
C LEU A 330 24.15 3.58 6.03
N LYS A 331 23.47 2.54 6.51
CA LYS A 331 23.81 1.87 7.78
C LYS A 331 25.03 0.96 7.69
N CYS A 332 25.27 0.38 6.51
CA CYS A 332 26.23 -0.71 6.32
C CYS A 332 27.51 -0.30 5.58
N ASP A 333 27.50 0.81 4.84
CA ASP A 333 28.59 1.28 3.99
C ASP A 333 29.06 2.69 4.40
N PRO A 334 30.16 2.79 5.17
CA PRO A 334 30.71 4.07 5.61
C PRO A 334 31.16 4.98 4.46
N ALA A 335 31.59 4.43 3.33
CA ALA A 335 32.04 5.22 2.18
C ALA A 335 30.85 5.88 1.47
N PHE A 336 29.74 5.15 1.35
CA PHE A 336 28.47 5.71 0.85
C PHE A 336 27.93 6.80 1.77
N SER A 337 27.98 6.57 3.10
CA SER A 337 27.57 7.56 4.10
C SER A 337 28.40 8.84 4.03
N ALA A 338 29.74 8.72 3.95
CA ALA A 338 30.65 9.87 3.83
C ALA A 338 30.37 10.71 2.58
N LYS A 339 30.02 10.08 1.45
CA LYS A 339 29.62 10.79 0.23
C LYS A 339 28.34 11.59 0.42
N ILE A 340 27.31 11.01 1.05
CA ILE A 340 26.05 11.73 1.33
C ILE A 340 26.30 12.91 2.27
N THR A 341 27.09 12.74 3.34
CA THR A 341 27.46 13.85 4.25
C THR A 341 28.23 14.95 3.51
N GLY A 342 29.14 14.58 2.61
CA GLY A 342 29.86 15.54 1.76
C GLY A 342 28.92 16.36 0.86
N ILE A 343 27.92 15.72 0.27
CA ILE A 343 26.92 16.40 -0.58
C ILE A 343 26.05 17.34 0.27
N LEU A 344 25.54 16.88 1.42
CA LEU A 344 24.70 17.70 2.31
C LEU A 344 25.44 18.95 2.81
N SER A 345 26.71 18.81 3.21
CA SER A 345 27.49 19.97 3.66
C SER A 345 27.70 21.04 2.58
N LYS A 346 27.74 20.64 1.30
CA LYS A 346 27.80 21.57 0.15
C LYS A 346 26.45 22.22 -0.14
N ILE A 347 25.37 21.46 -0.06
CA ILE A 347 23.99 21.95 -0.21
C ILE A 347 23.64 22.96 0.90
N ASP A 348 24.13 22.77 2.12
CA ASP A 348 23.90 23.73 3.21
C ASP A 348 24.80 24.96 3.10
N ALA A 349 26.01 24.83 2.55
CA ALA A 349 26.90 25.97 2.29
C ALA A 349 26.37 26.91 1.18
N SER A 350 25.66 26.38 0.17
CA SER A 350 25.05 27.21 -0.89
C SER A 350 23.86 28.04 -0.38
N LYS A 351 23.12 27.57 0.64
CA LYS A 351 22.06 28.35 1.31
C LYS A 351 22.58 29.57 2.07
N CYS A 352 23.83 29.54 2.52
CA CYS A 352 24.46 30.63 3.29
C CYS A 352 25.04 31.77 2.43
N ASN A 353 25.06 31.63 1.09
CA ASN A 353 25.75 32.57 0.18
C ASN A 353 24.81 33.56 -0.55
N VAL A 354 23.55 33.68 -0.13
CA VAL A 354 22.64 34.71 -0.67
C VAL A 354 22.94 36.05 0.04
N PRO A 355 23.34 37.12 -0.67
CA PRO A 355 23.52 38.42 -0.04
C PRO A 355 22.18 38.87 0.54
N GLN A 356 22.20 39.23 1.83
CA GLN A 356 21.08 39.92 2.47
C GLN A 356 20.93 41.27 1.75
N VAL A 357 19.88 41.41 0.94
CA VAL A 357 19.49 42.68 0.31
C VAL A 357 18.46 43.38 1.18
#